data_AF-A0A537XRH1-F1
#
_entry.id   AF-A0A537XRH1-F1
#
_cell.length_a   1.000
_cell.length_b   1.000
_cell.length_c   1.000
_cell.angle_alpha   90.00
_cell.angle_beta   90.00
_cell.angle_gamma   90.00
#
_symmetry.space_group_name_H-M   'P 1'
#
loop_
_entity.id
_entity.type
_entity.pdbx_description
1 polymer ?
#
loop_
_entity_poly.entity_id
_entity_poly.type
_entity_poly.pdbx_seq_one_letter_code
_entity_poly.pdbx_strand_id
1 'polypeptide(L)'
;MRKATLGVAACLTLAVPLAPREAPAPLVRLAPASTGSLKQAFSAPPDTTFCKANFGFACYQPAQLRKAYNLDPLLTTGLDGTGRTIVIIDAFGSPTIEEDLRQFDQAFGLPDPPSLQIIQPAGPVPPYPQDPAGVSDRLGWAGETTLDVEWSHVFAPG
;
A
#
# COMPACT_ATOMS: atom_id res chain seq x y z
N MET A 1 -27.16 -56.33 67.60
CA MET A 1 -27.78 -56.20 66.27
C MET A 1 -27.65 -54.77 65.80
N ARG A 2 -26.86 -54.50 64.75
CA ARG A 2 -26.99 -53.39 63.79
C ARG A 2 -25.93 -53.61 62.71
N LYS A 3 -26.39 -53.78 61.47
CA LYS A 3 -25.61 -54.19 60.29
C LYS A 3 -24.75 -53.02 59.79
N ALA A 4 -23.54 -53.33 59.31
CA ALA A 4 -22.65 -52.40 58.64
C ALA A 4 -23.12 -52.17 57.19
N THR A 5 -23.08 -50.93 56.72
CA THR A 5 -23.32 -50.58 55.32
C THR A 5 -22.02 -50.01 54.75
N LEU A 6 -21.41 -50.75 53.82
CA LEU A 6 -20.21 -50.35 53.08
C LEU A 6 -20.64 -49.39 51.96
N GLY A 7 -20.26 -48.12 52.03
CA GLY A 7 -20.44 -47.16 50.94
C GLY A 7 -19.16 -47.08 50.09
N VAL A 8 -19.20 -47.60 48.87
CA VAL A 8 -18.11 -47.45 47.90
C VAL A 8 -18.25 -46.08 47.25
N ALA A 9 -17.36 -45.14 47.58
CA ALA A 9 -17.25 -43.86 46.88
C ALA A 9 -16.40 -44.06 45.62
N ALA A 10 -17.05 -44.15 44.45
CA ALA A 10 -16.37 -44.14 43.16
C ALA A 10 -15.96 -42.70 42.82
N CYS A 11 -14.67 -42.39 42.91
CA CYS A 11 -14.10 -41.13 42.46
C CYS A 11 -13.96 -41.16 40.93
N LEU A 12 -14.90 -40.56 40.19
CA LEU A 12 -14.74 -40.35 38.75
C LEU A 12 -13.71 -39.24 38.51
N THR A 13 -12.51 -39.62 38.07
CA THR A 13 -11.55 -38.69 37.49
C THR A 13 -11.97 -38.34 36.06
N LEU A 14 -12.57 -37.16 35.87
CA LEU A 14 -12.74 -36.59 34.54
C LEU A 14 -11.37 -36.11 34.04
N ALA A 15 -10.75 -36.87 33.16
CA ALA A 15 -9.59 -36.40 32.40
C ALA A 15 -10.07 -35.33 31.42
N VAL A 16 -9.82 -34.05 31.72
CA VAL A 16 -10.01 -32.97 30.75
C VAL A 16 -8.84 -33.06 29.76
N PRO A 17 -9.06 -33.35 28.47
CA PRO A 17 -7.97 -33.33 27.51
C PRO A 17 -7.44 -31.90 27.42
N LEU A 18 -6.13 -31.72 27.65
CA LEU A 18 -5.46 -30.48 27.31
C LEU A 18 -5.57 -30.29 25.80
N ALA A 19 -6.34 -29.29 25.37
CA ALA A 19 -6.30 -28.85 23.99
C ALA A 19 -4.86 -28.48 23.63
N PRO A 20 -4.34 -28.90 22.46
CA PRO A 20 -3.02 -28.49 22.02
C PRO A 20 -2.98 -26.96 21.96
N ARG A 21 -1.97 -26.37 22.62
CA ARG A 21 -1.73 -24.93 22.62
C ARG A 21 -1.26 -24.55 21.22
N GLU A 22 -2.17 -24.05 20.40
CA GLU A 22 -1.84 -23.53 19.07
C GLU A 22 -0.86 -22.36 19.25
N ALA A 23 0.29 -22.44 18.56
CA ALA A 23 1.26 -21.35 18.58
C ALA A 23 0.59 -20.11 17.96
N PRO A 24 0.79 -18.90 18.52
CA PRO A 24 0.26 -17.70 17.88
C PRO A 24 0.83 -17.60 16.48
N ALA A 25 -0.05 -17.36 15.50
CA ALA A 25 0.37 -17.13 14.13
C ALA A 25 1.40 -15.98 14.08
N PRO A 26 2.42 -16.06 13.22
CA PRO A 26 3.39 -14.98 13.09
C PRO A 26 2.66 -13.68 12.70
N LEU A 27 3.05 -12.59 13.36
CA LEU A 27 2.43 -11.29 13.14
C LEU A 27 2.90 -10.74 11.78
N VAL A 28 1.99 -10.71 10.80
CA VAL A 28 2.25 -10.09 9.49
C VAL A 28 2.22 -8.57 9.67
N ARG A 29 3.34 -7.90 9.33
CA ARG A 29 3.40 -6.44 9.25
C ARG A 29 3.30 -6.01 7.80
N LEU A 30 2.29 -5.21 7.49
CA LEU A 30 2.21 -4.47 6.24
C LEU A 30 3.22 -3.32 6.30
N ALA A 31 3.92 -3.08 5.20
CA ALA A 31 4.87 -2.00 5.04
C ALA A 31 4.79 -1.51 3.59
N PRO A 32 5.07 -0.22 3.33
CA PRO A 32 5.03 0.33 1.98
C PRO A 32 6.14 -0.30 1.12
N ALA A 33 5.85 -0.60 -0.16
CA ALA A 33 6.88 -1.11 -1.07
C ALA A 33 7.92 -0.02 -1.41
N SER A 34 7.53 1.25 -1.31
CA SER A 34 8.36 2.45 -1.47
C SER A 34 9.50 2.59 -0.47
N THR A 35 9.64 1.65 0.49
CA THR A 35 10.75 1.65 1.46
C THR A 35 12.14 1.59 0.78
N GLY A 36 12.21 1.21 -0.51
CA GLY A 36 13.41 1.26 -1.37
C GLY A 36 13.50 2.47 -2.33
N SER A 37 12.53 3.39 -2.30
CA SER A 37 12.50 4.57 -3.18
C SER A 37 13.57 5.60 -2.84
N LEU A 38 13.98 6.37 -3.84
CA LEU A 38 14.96 7.45 -3.67
C LEU A 38 14.40 8.52 -2.73
N LYS A 39 15.01 8.68 -1.55
CA LYS A 39 14.68 9.75 -0.59
C LYS A 39 15.39 11.08 -0.91
N GLN A 40 16.00 11.16 -2.09
CA GLN A 40 16.76 12.33 -2.53
C GLN A 40 15.86 13.22 -3.40
N ALA A 41 15.77 14.49 -3.06
CA ALA A 41 15.11 15.48 -3.91
C ALA A 41 15.99 15.82 -5.11
N PHE A 42 15.38 15.86 -6.29
CA PHE A 42 16.02 16.32 -7.52
C PHE A 42 15.23 17.50 -8.09
N SER A 43 15.92 18.43 -8.75
CA SER A 43 15.26 19.54 -9.47
C SER A 43 14.53 19.09 -10.74
N ALA A 44 14.85 17.90 -11.24
CA ALA A 44 14.20 17.24 -12.36
C ALA A 44 14.35 15.72 -12.19
N PRO A 45 13.42 14.90 -12.76
CA PRO A 45 13.54 13.45 -12.69
C PRO A 45 14.87 12.96 -13.31
N PRO A 46 15.68 12.16 -12.59
CA PRO A 46 16.92 11.62 -13.13
C PRO A 46 16.63 10.65 -14.28
N ASP A 47 17.53 10.61 -15.27
CA ASP A 47 17.42 9.63 -16.36
C ASP A 47 17.86 8.22 -15.91
N THR A 48 17.57 7.23 -16.77
CA THR A 48 17.91 5.82 -16.51
C THR A 48 19.42 5.59 -16.33
N THR A 49 20.27 6.37 -17.00
CA THR A 49 21.73 6.25 -16.90
C THR A 49 22.22 6.72 -15.55
N PHE A 50 21.75 7.89 -15.10
CA PHE A 50 22.05 8.43 -13.78
C PHE A 50 21.64 7.45 -12.68
N CYS A 51 20.42 6.90 -12.75
CA CYS A 51 19.96 5.97 -11.73
C CYS A 51 20.77 4.67 -11.69
N LYS A 52 21.15 4.13 -12.85
CA LYS A 52 22.00 2.93 -12.90
C LYS A 52 23.37 3.19 -12.30
N ALA A 53 23.96 4.34 -12.60
CA ALA A 53 25.30 4.70 -12.13
C ALA A 53 25.34 4.97 -10.62
N ASN A 54 24.30 5.60 -10.05
CA ASN A 54 24.31 6.06 -8.66
C ASN A 54 23.55 5.13 -7.69
N PHE A 55 22.57 4.36 -8.19
CA PHE A 55 21.68 3.56 -7.34
C PHE A 55 21.62 2.07 -7.72
N GLY A 56 22.21 1.67 -8.85
CA GLY A 56 22.24 0.27 -9.27
C GLY A 56 20.93 -0.27 -9.84
N PHE A 57 19.93 0.59 -10.07
CA PHE A 57 18.66 0.23 -10.71
C PHE A 57 18.25 1.26 -11.78
N ALA A 58 17.31 0.88 -12.64
CA ALA A 58 16.78 1.75 -13.69
C ALA A 58 15.61 2.58 -13.16
N CYS A 59 15.68 3.91 -13.32
CA CYS A 59 14.50 4.77 -13.23
C CYS A 59 13.82 4.86 -14.60
N TYR A 60 12.49 4.93 -14.60
CA TYR A 60 11.67 5.06 -15.80
C TYR A 60 10.74 6.26 -15.69
N GLN A 61 10.56 6.96 -16.81
CA GLN A 61 9.56 8.01 -16.99
C GLN A 61 8.30 7.43 -17.64
N PRO A 62 7.13 8.09 -17.49
CA PRO A 62 5.86 7.65 -18.07
C PRO A 62 5.93 7.25 -19.55
N ALA A 63 6.56 8.08 -20.39
CA ALA A 63 6.71 7.81 -21.82
C ALA A 63 7.52 6.54 -22.12
N GLN A 64 8.48 6.17 -21.26
CA GLN A 64 9.24 4.93 -21.43
C GLN A 64 8.37 3.71 -21.18
N LEU A 65 7.51 3.73 -20.15
CA LEU A 65 6.61 2.60 -19.88
C LEU A 65 5.47 2.52 -20.90
N ARG A 66 4.86 3.65 -21.29
CA ARG A 66 3.84 3.66 -22.36
C ARG A 66 4.36 3.04 -23.66
N LYS A 67 5.59 3.38 -24.04
CA LYS A 67 6.25 2.78 -25.20
C LYS A 67 6.57 1.30 -24.98
N ALA A 68 7.13 0.93 -23.82
CA ALA A 68 7.52 -0.46 -23.53
C ALA A 68 6.33 -1.42 -23.57
N TYR A 69 5.16 -0.97 -23.12
CA TYR A 69 3.92 -1.75 -23.12
C TYR A 69 3.02 -1.48 -24.34
N ASN A 70 3.48 -0.69 -25.31
CA ASN A 70 2.72 -0.33 -26.52
C ASN A 70 1.31 0.21 -26.22
N LEU A 71 1.22 1.18 -25.30
CA LEU A 71 -0.05 1.75 -24.86
C LEU A 71 -0.58 2.84 -25.79
N ASP A 72 0.29 3.55 -26.51
CA ASP A 72 -0.11 4.70 -27.33
C ASP A 72 -1.25 4.38 -28.32
N PRO A 73 -1.29 3.23 -29.02
CA PRO A 73 -2.43 2.87 -29.87
C PRO A 73 -3.74 2.70 -29.09
N LEU A 74 -3.69 2.21 -27.85
CA LEU A 74 -4.86 2.03 -27.00
C LEU A 74 -5.36 3.40 -26.49
N LEU A 75 -4.45 4.24 -25.98
CA LEU A 75 -4.79 5.57 -25.49
C LEU A 75 -5.35 6.46 -26.60
N THR A 76 -4.75 6.45 -27.79
CA THR A 76 -5.24 7.23 -28.95
C THR A 76 -6.60 6.78 -29.48
N THR A 77 -7.03 5.54 -29.17
CA THR A 77 -8.37 5.03 -29.51
C THR A 77 -9.39 5.23 -28.40
N GLY A 78 -9.03 5.95 -27.32
CA GLY A 78 -9.90 6.22 -26.18
C GLY A 78 -9.97 5.08 -25.15
N LEU A 79 -9.06 4.10 -25.22
CA LEU A 79 -8.89 3.10 -24.16
C LEU A 79 -7.92 3.64 -23.10
N ASP A 80 -8.33 4.72 -22.45
CA ASP A 80 -7.53 5.53 -21.51
C ASP A 80 -8.11 5.54 -20.09
N GLY A 81 -9.14 4.75 -19.81
CA GLY A 81 -9.81 4.74 -18.51
C GLY A 81 -11.05 5.62 -18.42
N THR A 82 -11.37 6.41 -19.44
CA THR A 82 -12.56 7.29 -19.46
C THR A 82 -13.81 6.53 -19.00
N GLY A 83 -14.49 7.09 -18.00
CA GLY A 83 -15.71 6.52 -17.42
C GLY A 83 -15.49 5.31 -16.49
N ARG A 84 -14.25 5.04 -16.08
CA ARG A 84 -13.89 4.06 -15.07
C ARG A 84 -13.37 4.75 -13.81
N THR A 85 -13.38 4.01 -12.70
CA THR A 85 -12.84 4.48 -11.43
C THR A 85 -11.85 3.43 -10.93
N ILE A 86 -10.63 3.87 -10.65
CA ILE A 86 -9.61 3.06 -9.99
C ILE A 86 -9.72 3.34 -8.49
N VAL A 87 -9.81 2.28 -7.68
CA VAL A 87 -9.82 2.38 -6.22
C VAL A 87 -8.47 1.92 -5.70
N ILE A 88 -7.75 2.81 -5.04
CA ILE A 88 -6.47 2.54 -4.39
C ILE A 88 -6.72 2.51 -2.88
N ILE A 89 -6.23 1.47 -2.21
CA ILE A 89 -6.35 1.29 -0.77
C ILE A 89 -4.96 1.38 -0.18
N ASP A 90 -4.71 2.48 0.54
CA ASP A 90 -3.46 2.74 1.22
C ASP A 90 -3.73 3.00 2.72
N ALA A 91 -2.82 2.56 3.60
CA ALA A 91 -3.02 2.56 5.04
C ALA A 91 -3.18 3.98 5.62
N PHE A 92 -2.38 4.94 5.17
CA PHE A 92 -2.40 6.31 5.70
C PHE A 92 -2.66 7.37 4.63
N GLY A 93 -2.45 7.06 3.35
CA GLY A 93 -2.55 8.04 2.29
C GLY A 93 -1.36 9.02 2.27
N SER A 94 -1.43 10.00 1.36
CA SER A 94 -0.54 11.16 1.32
C SER A 94 -1.33 12.45 1.59
N PRO A 95 -0.86 13.34 2.48
CA PRO A 95 -1.52 14.63 2.73
C PRO A 95 -1.35 15.62 1.58
N THR A 96 -0.43 15.34 0.64
CA THR A 96 -0.08 16.20 -0.50
C THR A 96 -0.49 15.59 -1.83
N ILE A 97 -1.21 14.47 -1.85
CA ILE A 97 -1.47 13.68 -3.06
C ILE A 97 -2.06 14.49 -4.23
N GLU A 98 -2.93 15.46 -3.95
CA GLU A 98 -3.52 16.32 -4.98
C GLU A 98 -2.50 17.27 -5.62
N GLU A 99 -1.54 17.78 -4.84
CA GLU A 99 -0.45 18.64 -5.33
C GLU A 99 0.61 17.80 -6.04
N ASP A 100 0.98 16.66 -5.47
CA ASP A 100 1.97 15.74 -6.04
C ASP A 100 1.52 15.28 -7.43
N LEU A 101 0.27 14.81 -7.57
CA LEU A 101 -0.29 14.37 -8.86
C LEU A 101 -0.30 15.49 -9.90
N ARG A 102 -0.73 16.70 -9.51
CA ARG A 102 -0.74 17.84 -10.43
C ARG A 102 0.67 18.20 -10.93
N GLN A 103 1.67 18.19 -10.05
CA GLN A 103 3.05 18.46 -10.44
C GLN A 103 3.58 17.36 -11.37
N PHE A 104 3.27 16.10 -11.06
CA PHE A 104 3.62 14.95 -11.88
C PHE A 104 3.00 15.06 -13.29
N ASP A 105 1.71 15.34 -13.36
CA ASP A 105 0.97 15.44 -14.61
C ASP A 105 1.52 16.56 -15.49
N GLN A 106 1.79 17.73 -14.89
CA GLN A 106 2.43 18.83 -15.58
C GLN A 106 3.85 18.49 -16.05
N ALA A 107 4.65 17.82 -15.22
CA ALA A 107 6.03 17.47 -15.55
C ALA A 107 6.11 16.47 -16.71
N PHE A 108 5.11 15.60 -16.86
CA PHE A 108 5.09 14.53 -17.88
C PHE A 108 4.06 14.73 -18.99
N GLY A 109 3.35 15.85 -19.01
CA GLY A 109 2.37 16.18 -20.06
C GLY A 109 1.14 15.28 -20.06
N LEU A 110 0.68 14.91 -18.87
CA LEU A 110 -0.59 14.20 -18.66
C LEU A 110 -1.71 15.22 -18.44
N PRO A 111 -2.96 14.92 -18.85
CA PRO A 111 -4.11 15.73 -18.42
C PRO A 111 -4.34 15.54 -16.92
N ASP A 112 -4.84 16.57 -16.23
CA ASP A 112 -5.33 16.39 -14.85
C ASP A 112 -6.49 15.37 -14.87
N PRO A 113 -6.60 14.47 -13.88
CA PRO A 113 -7.72 13.53 -13.81
C PRO A 113 -9.05 14.29 -13.65
N PRO A 114 -10.15 13.78 -14.22
CA PRO A 114 -11.46 14.42 -14.07
C PRO A 114 -11.99 14.40 -12.62
N SER A 115 -11.47 13.49 -11.79
CA SER A 115 -11.80 13.40 -10.37
C SER A 115 -10.70 12.66 -9.61
N LEU A 116 -10.32 13.19 -8.45
CA LEU A 116 -9.59 12.49 -7.40
C LEU A 116 -10.39 12.64 -6.10
N GLN A 117 -10.73 11.51 -5.46
CA GLN A 117 -11.50 11.51 -4.22
C GLN A 117 -10.71 10.80 -3.12
N ILE A 118 -10.48 11.50 -2.03
CA ILE A 118 -9.76 10.99 -0.86
C ILE A 118 -10.78 10.74 0.24
N ILE A 119 -10.91 9.49 0.68
CA ILE A 119 -11.84 9.09 1.74
C ILE A 119 -11.10 8.29 2.81
N GLN A 120 -11.61 8.33 4.05
CA GLN A 120 -11.03 7.65 5.20
C GLN A 120 -12.07 6.73 5.88
N PRO A 121 -12.52 5.66 5.19
CA PRO A 121 -13.61 4.81 5.69
C PRO A 121 -13.21 3.98 6.92
N ALA A 122 -11.90 3.75 7.14
CA ALA A 122 -11.35 3.01 8.27
C ALA A 122 -11.13 3.86 9.53
N GLY A 123 -11.59 5.11 9.54
CA GLY A 123 -11.41 6.05 10.64
C GLY A 123 -10.37 7.13 10.36
N PRO A 124 -10.21 8.10 11.27
CA PRO A 124 -9.34 9.24 11.06
C PRO A 124 -7.87 8.80 10.98
N VAL A 125 -7.18 9.32 9.96
CA VAL A 125 -5.71 9.20 9.88
C VAL A 125 -5.09 10.19 10.88
N PRO A 126 -4.20 9.77 11.78
CA PRO A 126 -3.51 10.67 12.70
C PRO A 126 -2.80 11.83 11.96
N PRO A 127 -2.72 13.05 12.51
CA PRO A 127 -1.95 14.13 11.89
C PRO A 127 -0.44 13.80 11.86
N TYR A 128 0.34 14.49 11.03
CA TYR A 128 1.80 14.41 11.11
C TYR A 128 2.30 15.24 12.31
N PRO A 129 3.42 14.86 12.97
CA PRO A 129 4.34 13.77 12.65
C PRO A 129 4.01 12.45 13.38
N GLN A 130 2.79 12.28 13.91
CA GLN A 130 2.44 11.07 14.65
C GLN A 130 2.54 9.84 13.73
N ASP A 131 3.44 8.92 14.09
CA ASP A 131 3.74 7.73 13.31
C ASP A 131 3.44 6.48 14.14
N PRO A 132 2.24 5.89 13.99
CA PRO A 132 1.72 4.90 14.94
C PRO A 132 2.42 3.53 14.85
N ALA A 133 3.17 3.25 13.78
CA ALA A 133 3.74 1.92 13.52
C ALA A 133 5.28 1.89 13.43
N GLY A 134 5.97 3.03 13.52
CA GLY A 134 7.44 3.09 13.53
C GLY A 134 7.97 4.49 13.24
N VAL A 135 9.26 4.63 12.95
CA VAL A 135 9.83 5.90 12.46
C VAL A 135 9.75 5.89 10.94
N SER A 136 9.07 6.89 10.35
CA SER A 136 8.89 7.09 8.90
C SER A 136 7.96 6.10 8.19
N ASP A 137 7.11 5.36 8.91
CA ASP A 137 6.12 4.46 8.29
C ASP A 137 5.10 5.29 7.49
N ARG A 138 4.58 6.38 8.08
CA ARG A 138 3.67 7.27 7.36
C ARG A 138 4.26 7.98 6.16
N LEU A 139 5.54 8.38 6.24
CA LEU A 139 6.22 8.97 5.08
C LEU A 139 6.40 7.94 3.96
N GLY A 140 6.66 6.68 4.31
CA GLY A 140 6.70 5.59 3.35
C GLY A 140 5.35 5.35 2.69
N TRP A 141 4.27 5.27 3.48
CA TRP A 141 2.91 5.14 2.95
C TRP A 141 2.47 6.34 2.12
N ALA A 142 2.84 7.57 2.49
CA ALA A 142 2.60 8.72 1.64
C ALA A 142 3.32 8.59 0.28
N GLY A 143 4.57 8.13 0.28
CA GLY A 143 5.30 7.84 -0.95
C GLY A 143 4.68 6.69 -1.77
N GLU A 144 4.13 5.67 -1.10
CA GLU A 144 3.39 4.58 -1.75
C GLU A 144 2.11 5.10 -2.40
N THR A 145 1.32 5.89 -1.68
CA THR A 145 0.08 6.49 -2.21
C THR A 145 0.37 7.36 -3.43
N THR A 146 1.40 8.20 -3.35
CA THR A 146 1.82 9.05 -4.47
C THR A 146 2.24 8.19 -5.67
N LEU A 147 3.07 7.16 -5.45
CA LEU A 147 3.46 6.22 -6.50
C LEU A 147 2.24 5.55 -7.16
N ASP A 148 1.32 5.00 -6.37
CA ASP A 148 0.18 4.24 -6.85
C ASP A 148 -0.78 5.10 -7.68
N VAL A 149 -1.06 6.32 -7.22
CA VAL A 149 -1.95 7.26 -7.91
C VAL A 149 -1.33 7.76 -9.22
N GLU A 150 -0.09 8.26 -9.16
CA GLU A 150 0.62 8.81 -10.33
C GLU A 150 0.76 7.75 -11.43
N TRP A 151 1.23 6.55 -11.09
CA TRP A 151 1.41 5.51 -12.10
C TRP A 151 0.09 4.94 -12.60
N SER A 152 -0.94 4.81 -11.76
CA SER A 152 -2.28 4.44 -12.26
C SER A 152 -2.75 5.40 -13.35
N HIS A 153 -2.54 6.70 -13.14
CA HIS A 153 -2.90 7.75 -14.10
C HIS A 153 -2.04 7.75 -15.38
N VAL A 154 -0.77 7.31 -15.30
CA VAL A 154 0.05 7.06 -16.51
C VAL A 154 -0.61 6.04 -17.44
N PHE A 155 -1.17 4.96 -16.89
CA PHE A 155 -1.78 3.89 -17.68
C PHE A 155 -3.25 4.16 -18.05
N ALA A 156 -3.95 4.97 -17.25
CA ALA A 156 -5.36 5.32 -17.45
C ALA A 156 -5.61 6.81 -17.14
N PRO A 157 -5.23 7.73 -18.05
CA PRO A 157 -5.29 9.17 -17.82
C PRO A 157 -6.69 9.81 -17.97
N GLY A 158 -7.69 9.06 -18.42
CA GLY A 158 -9.03 9.57 -18.80
C GLY A 158 -10.10 9.46 -17.72
#